data_AF-A0A0A5FW74-F1
#
_entry.id   AF-A0A0A5FW74-F1
#
_cell.length_a   1.000
_cell.length_b   1.000
_cell.length_c   1.000
_cell.angle_alpha   90.00
_cell.angle_beta   90.00
_cell.angle_gamma   90.00
#
_symmetry.space_group_name_H-M   'P 1'
#
loop_
_entity.id
_entity.type
_entity.pdbx_description
1 polymer ?
#
loop_
_entity_poly.entity_id
_entity_poly.type
_entity_poly.pdbx_seq_one_letter_code
_entity_poly.pdbx_strand_id
1 'polypeptide(L)' 'MRKYIILICGILIWSIAFFVLYKSYAPRVGPIGEGLDYKSVWFNFGWQFFIGLSAIIQSILLFKKEKDQQQYS' A
#
# COMPACT_ATOMS: atom_id res chain seq x y z
N MET A 1 4.12 -2.78 -20.31
CA MET A 1 2.86 -3.18 -19.66
C MET A 1 3.05 -3.57 -18.19
N ARG A 2 3.80 -4.64 -17.88
CA ARG A 2 3.96 -5.20 -16.51
C ARG A 2 4.38 -4.18 -15.43
N LYS A 3 5.32 -3.30 -15.73
CA LYS A 3 5.80 -2.22 -14.84
C LYS A 3 4.72 -1.21 -14.42
N TYR A 4 3.86 -0.79 -15.35
CA TYR A 4 2.74 0.09 -15.06
C TYR A 4 1.67 -0.60 -14.22
N ILE A 5 1.42 -1.89 -14.47
CA ILE A 5 0.48 -2.70 -13.68
C ILE A 5 0.97 -2.80 -12.23
N ILE A 6 2.26 -3.08 -12.01
CA ILE A 6 2.86 -3.13 -10.66
C ILE A 6 2.77 -1.77 -9.97
N LEU A 7 2.98 -0.68 -10.70
CA LEU A 7 2.89 0.68 -10.15
C LEU A 7 1.46 1.02 -9.71
N ILE A 8 0.47 0.78 -10.57
CA ILE A 8 -0.95 1.02 -10.26
C ILE A 8 -1.41 0.14 -9.10
N CYS A 9 -1.00 -1.13 -9.08
CA CYS A 9 -1.34 -2.06 -8.01
C CYS A 9 -0.71 -1.63 -6.67
N GLY A 10 0.55 -1.17 -6.68
CA GLY A 10 1.22 -0.62 -5.51
C GLY A 10 0.51 0.61 -4.95
N ILE A 11 0.10 1.55 -5.81
CA ILE A 11 -0.68 2.73 -5.41
C ILE A 11 -2.03 2.32 -4.81
N LEU A 12 -2.74 1.39 -5.45
CA LEU A 12 -4.02 0.88 -4.95
C LEU A 12 -3.89 0.26 -3.55
N ILE A 13 -2.91 -0.63 -3.35
CA ILE A 13 -2.65 -1.26 -2.05
C ILE A 13 -2.32 -0.19 -1.00
N TRP A 14 -1.52 0.79 -1.38
CA TRP A 14 -1.14 1.89 -0.50
C TRP A 14 -2.36 2.76 -0.11
N SER A 15 -3.23 3.11 -1.06
CA SER A 15 -4.48 3.82 -0.79
C SER A 15 -5.47 3.00 0.06
N ILE A 16 -5.57 1.69 -0.18
CA ILE A 16 -6.41 0.78 0.62
C ILE A 16 -5.94 0.77 2.08
N ALA A 17 -4.64 0.82 2.35
CA ALA A 17 -4.12 0.87 3.72
C ALA A 17 -4.70 2.08 4.48
N PHE A 18 -4.71 3.27 3.87
CA PHE A 18 -5.33 4.46 4.48
C PHE A 18 -6.84 4.32 4.64
N PHE A 19 -7.52 3.69 3.68
CA PHE A 19 -8.96 3.45 3.78
C PHE A 19 -9.31 2.48 4.93
N VAL A 20 -8.52 1.41 5.11
CA VAL A 20 -8.67 0.46 6.21
C VAL A 20 -8.43 1.16 7.56
N LEU A 21 -7.42 2.03 7.63
CA LEU A 21 -7.17 2.84 8.81
C LEU A 21 -8.37 3.74 9.10
N TYR A 22 -8.85 4.51 8.12
CA TYR A 22 -10.01 5.38 8.26
C TYR A 22 -11.27 4.62 8.73
N LYS A 23 -11.58 3.48 8.10
CA LYS A 23 -12.72 2.64 8.48
C LYS A 23 -12.58 2.07 9.91
N SER A 24 -11.36 1.80 10.34
CA SER A 24 -11.08 1.30 11.69
C SER A 24 -11.32 2.37 12.74
N TYR A 25 -10.99 3.64 12.45
CA TYR A 25 -11.23 4.77 13.35
C TYR A 25 -12.63 5.40 13.21
N ALA A 26 -13.39 5.03 12.18
CA ALA A 26 -14.75 5.56 12.00
C ALA A 26 -15.66 5.15 13.17
N PRO A 27 -16.42 6.10 13.75
CA PRO A 27 -17.28 5.82 14.89
C PRO A 27 -18.35 4.82 14.48
N ARG A 28 -18.26 3.59 15.00
CA ARG A 28 -19.27 2.56 14.79
C ARG A 28 -20.48 2.89 15.64
N VAL A 29 -21.51 3.46 15.01
CA VAL A 29 -22.85 3.62 15.58
C VAL A 29 -23.57 2.26 15.60
N GLY A 30 -23.09 1.35 16.46
CA GLY A 30 -23.68 0.01 16.63
C GLY A 30 -23.62 -0.44 18.09
N PRO A 31 -24.60 -1.25 18.57
CA PRO A 31 -24.67 -1.65 19.97
C PRO A 31 -23.56 -2.65 20.28
N ILE A 32 -22.55 -2.20 21.05
CA ILE A 32 -21.61 -2.97 21.89
C ILE A 32 -20.89 -4.16 21.23
N GLY A 33 -19.55 -4.14 21.20
CA GLY A 33 -18.77 -5.37 21.02
C GLY A 33 -17.27 -5.12 20.82
N GLU A 34 -16.53 -5.13 21.94
CA GLU A 34 -15.06 -5.03 22.06
C GLU A 34 -14.41 -3.72 21.58
N GLY A 35 -13.59 -3.11 22.46
CA GLY A 35 -12.82 -1.93 22.10
C GLY A 35 -11.90 -2.20 20.92
N LEU A 36 -11.65 -1.19 20.08
CA LEU A 36 -10.73 -1.31 18.96
C LEU A 36 -9.40 -1.92 19.43
N ASP A 37 -8.98 -3.04 18.85
CA ASP A 37 -7.60 -3.52 19.04
C ASP A 37 -6.67 -2.64 18.21
N TYR A 38 -6.36 -1.46 18.75
CA TYR A 38 -5.50 -0.46 18.13
C TYR A 38 -4.15 -1.04 17.73
N LYS A 39 -3.62 -2.02 18.49
CA LYS A 39 -2.33 -2.64 18.20
C LYS A 39 -2.41 -3.47 16.93
N SER A 40 -3.46 -4.28 16.77
CA SER A 40 -3.68 -5.07 15.57
C SER A 40 -3.95 -4.19 14.34
N VAL A 41 -4.75 -3.13 14.48
CA VAL A 41 -5.03 -2.17 13.40
C VAL A 41 -3.77 -1.47 12.90
N TRP A 42 -2.95 -0.93 13.81
CA TRP A 42 -1.69 -0.26 13.45
C TRP A 42 -0.66 -1.23 12.87
N PHE A 43 -0.59 -2.46 13.38
CA PHE A 43 0.30 -3.48 12.84
C PHE A 43 -0.08 -3.83 11.39
N ASN A 44 -1.37 -4.04 11.14
CA ASN A 44 -1.88 -4.40 9.82
C ASN A 44 -1.75 -3.23 8.83
N PHE A 45 -2.02 -1.99 9.29
CA PHE A 45 -1.75 -0.77 8.52
C PHE A 45 -0.28 -0.63 8.16
N GLY A 46 0.63 -0.76 9.14
CA GLY A 46 2.07 -0.65 8.92
C GLY A 46 2.54 -1.68 7.91
N TRP A 47 2.16 -2.95 8.08
CA TRP A 47 2.49 -4.03 7.15
C TRP A 47 2.02 -3.73 5.72
N GLN A 48 0.75 -3.37 5.53
CA GLN A 48 0.21 -3.03 4.21
C GLN A 48 0.86 -1.79 3.60
N PHE A 49 1.16 -0.78 4.42
CA PHE A 49 1.85 0.43 4.01
C PHE A 49 3.24 0.13 3.47
N PHE A 50 4.05 -0.65 4.19
CA PHE A 50 5.39 -1.04 3.74
C PHE A 50 5.38 -1.92 2.50
N ILE A 51 4.42 -2.84 2.37
CA ILE A 51 4.26 -3.66 1.16
C ILE A 51 3.94 -2.76 -0.04
N GLY A 52 2.92 -1.90 0.07
CA GLY A 52 2.56 -0.96 -0.99
C GLY A 52 3.73 -0.05 -1.39
N LEU A 53 4.43 0.50 -0.41
CA LEU A 53 5.61 1.34 -0.62
C LEU A 53 6.73 0.58 -1.36
N SER A 54 7.03 -0.65 -0.92
CA SER A 54 8.08 -1.47 -1.54
C SER A 54 7.76 -1.83 -3.00
N ALA A 55 6.48 -2.11 -3.31
CA ALA A 55 6.04 -2.37 -4.68
C ALA A 55 6.18 -1.13 -5.58
N ILE A 56 5.86 0.07 -5.05
CA ILE A 56 6.06 1.34 -5.76
C ILE A 56 7.56 1.56 -6.03
N ILE A 57 8.41 1.39 -5.01
CA ILE A 57 9.88 1.55 -5.14
C ILE A 57 10.45 0.56 -6.16
N GLN A 58 10.07 -0.72 -6.08
CA GLN A 58 10.51 -1.74 -7.05
C GLN A 58 10.11 -1.37 -8.48
N SER A 59 8.89 -0.86 -8.67
CA SER A 59 8.45 -0.41 -9.99
C SER A 59 9.31 0.74 -10.50
N ILE A 60 9.58 1.76 -9.67
CA ILE A 60 10.44 2.90 -10.03
C ILE A 60 11.87 2.45 -10.40
N LEU A 61 12.44 1.52 -9.63
CA LEU A 61 13.77 0.97 -9.93
C LEU A 61 13.79 0.20 -11.26
N LEU A 62 12.72 -0.54 -11.56
CA LEU A 62 12.58 -1.24 -12.84
C LEU A 62 12.51 -0.24 -14.02
N PHE A 63 11.78 0.87 -13.85
CA PHE A 63 11.72 1.94 -14.84
C PHE A 63 13.09 2.60 -15.09
N LYS A 64 13.88 2.82 -14.03
CA LYS A 64 15.25 3.35 -14.16
C LYS A 64 16.16 2.40 -14.93
N LYS A 65 16.20 1.13 -14.53
CA LYS A 65 17.07 0.11 -15.15
C LYS A 65 16.79 -0.06 -16.65
N GLU A 66 15.52 0.04 -17.07
CA GLU A 66 15.13 -0.10 -18.47
C GLU A 66 15.54 1.12 -19.31
N LYS A 67 15.51 2.33 -18.74
CA LYS A 67 16.04 3.53 -19.40
C LYS A 67 17.55 3.43 -19.62
N ASP A 68 18.28 2.95 -18.62
CA ASP A 68 19.73 2.77 -18.73
C ASP A 68 20.08 1.72 -19.82
N GLN A 69 19.33 0.63 -19.92
CA GLN A 69 19.54 -0.39 -20.95
C GLN A 69 19.24 0.10 -22.38
N GLN A 70 18.25 0.98 -22.57
CA GLN A 70 17.96 1.58 -23.88
C GLN A 70 19.00 2.61 -24.32
N GLN A 71 19.82 3.14 -23.40
CA GLN A 71 20.84 4.13 -23.72
C GLN A 71 22.18 3.50 -24.17
N TYR A 72 22.34 2.18 -23.98
CA TYR A 72 23.54 1.40 -24.34
C TYR A 72 23.28 0.34 -25.42
N SER A 73 22.11 0.39 -26.08
CA SER A 73 21.74 -0.51 -27.19
C SER A 73 21.42 0.28 -28.45
#